data_AF-A0A5N3S3H0-F1
#
_entry.id   AF-A0A5N3S3H0-F1
#
_cell.length_a   1.000
_cell.length_b   1.000
_cell.length_c   1.000
_cell.angle_alpha   90.00
_cell.angle_beta   90.00
_cell.angle_gamma   90.00
#
_symmetry.space_group_name_H-M   'P 1'
#
loop_
_entity.id
_entity.type
_entity.pdbx_description
1 polymer ?
#
loop_
_entity_poly.entity_id
_entity_poly.type
_entity_poly.pdbx_seq_one_letter_code
_entity_poly.pdbx_strand_id
1 'polypeptide(L)'
;MNDDAKHLLNQLCAEYDALSETCQSRPFPEFSETIHTEFGHCFVRCPVGSQRFSIVSVNFSPSVRSQGVLTEFIDYVKRSPYHYRGIEVAIIENRRLAQHLLSLGWRYKSLFTKLFRSKTPTLVQDF
;
A
#
# COMPACT_ATOMS: atom_id res chain seq x y z
N MET A 1 -12.24 0.24 14.54
CA MET A 1 -12.33 -1.00 13.74
C MET A 1 -13.16 -2.04 14.49
N ASN A 2 -14.10 -2.67 13.81
CA ASN A 2 -14.76 -3.91 14.21
C ASN A 2 -13.79 -5.09 14.04
N ASP A 3 -14.23 -6.29 14.41
CA ASP A 3 -13.36 -7.47 14.43
C ASP A 3 -12.94 -7.91 13.03
N ASP A 4 -13.82 -7.84 12.03
CA ASP A 4 -13.48 -8.08 10.62
C ASP A 4 -12.38 -7.14 10.11
N ALA A 5 -12.47 -5.84 10.46
CA ALA A 5 -11.49 -4.84 10.05
C ALA A 5 -10.14 -5.04 10.75
N LYS A 6 -10.13 -5.47 12.01
CA LYS A 6 -8.90 -5.86 12.72
C LYS A 6 -8.29 -7.11 12.11
N HIS A 7 -9.11 -8.11 11.77
CA HIS A 7 -8.68 -9.34 11.12
C HIS A 7 -8.04 -9.03 9.77
N LEU A 8 -8.69 -8.20 8.95
CA LEU A 8 -8.14 -7.72 7.69
C LEU A 8 -6.80 -7.00 7.90
N LEU A 9 -6.71 -6.07 8.85
CA LEU A 9 -5.48 -5.35 9.14
C LEU A 9 -4.33 -6.32 9.50
N ASN A 10 -4.58 -7.25 10.42
CA ASN A 10 -3.57 -8.20 10.87
C ASN A 10 -3.10 -9.10 9.72
N GLN A 11 -4.03 -9.57 8.87
CA GLN A 11 -3.69 -10.38 7.71
C GLN A 11 -2.88 -9.59 6.68
N LEU A 12 -3.24 -8.33 6.41
CA LEU A 12 -2.47 -7.45 5.52
C LEU A 12 -1.04 -7.25 6.04
N CYS A 13 -0.87 -6.99 7.34
CA CYS A 13 0.46 -6.83 7.92
C CYS A 13 1.30 -8.11 7.80
N ALA A 14 0.74 -9.26 8.19
CA ALA A 14 1.46 -10.54 8.15
C ALA A 14 1.91 -10.94 6.73
N GLU A 15 1.02 -10.80 5.75
CA GLU A 15 1.31 -11.12 4.35
C GLU A 15 2.33 -10.13 3.75
N TYR A 16 2.24 -8.86 4.14
CA TYR A 16 3.22 -7.84 3.70
C TYR A 16 4.61 -8.09 4.30
N ASP A 17 4.68 -8.55 5.55
CA ASP A 17 5.94 -8.96 6.20
C ASP A 17 6.54 -10.18 5.49
N ALA A 18 5.74 -11.19 5.19
CA ALA A 18 6.19 -12.38 4.45
C ALA A 18 6.74 -12.04 3.05
N LEU A 19 6.08 -11.11 2.34
CA LEU A 19 6.60 -10.58 1.07
C LEU A 19 7.92 -9.83 1.27
N SER A 20 8.04 -9.06 2.36
CA SER A 20 9.27 -8.33 2.71
C SER A 20 10.45 -9.27 2.95
N GLU A 21 10.27 -10.28 3.80
CA GLU A 21 11.30 -11.29 4.10
C GLU A 21 11.75 -12.03 2.85
N THR A 22 10.80 -12.44 2.00
CA THR A 22 11.10 -13.10 0.73
C THR A 22 11.98 -12.22 -0.16
N CYS A 23 11.76 -10.91 -0.15
CA CYS A 23 12.54 -9.97 -0.96
C CYS A 23 13.91 -9.64 -0.38
N GLN A 24 14.02 -9.52 0.95
CA GLN A 24 15.32 -9.29 1.61
C GLN A 24 16.31 -10.42 1.31
N SER A 25 15.82 -11.63 1.03
CA SER A 25 16.66 -12.76 0.63
C SER A 25 17.24 -12.65 -0.80
N ARG A 26 16.76 -11.70 -1.63
CA ARG A 26 17.12 -11.58 -3.05
C ARG A 26 17.75 -10.21 -3.35
N PRO A 27 18.84 -10.13 -4.15
CA PRO A 27 19.50 -8.85 -4.44
C PRO A 27 18.68 -7.89 -5.32
N PHE A 28 17.82 -8.43 -6.20
CA PHE A 28 16.91 -7.68 -7.07
C PHE A 28 15.55 -8.39 -7.13
N PRO A 29 14.72 -8.27 -6.08
CA PRO A 29 13.43 -8.92 -6.04
C PRO A 29 12.48 -8.26 -7.05
N GLU A 30 11.85 -9.09 -7.87
CA GLU A 30 10.74 -8.68 -8.74
C GLU A 30 9.54 -9.54 -8.36
N PHE A 31 8.42 -8.90 -8.03
CA PHE A 31 7.16 -9.59 -7.79
C PHE A 31 5.97 -8.67 -8.05
N SER A 32 4.82 -9.30 -8.26
CA SER A 32 3.51 -8.65 -8.38
C SER A 32 2.50 -9.60 -7.75
N GLU A 33 2.19 -9.39 -6.48
CA GLU A 33 1.39 -10.30 -5.66
C GLU A 33 0.14 -9.60 -5.17
N THR A 34 -0.97 -10.34 -5.13
CA THR A 34 -2.22 -9.85 -4.55
C THR A 34 -2.44 -10.55 -3.22
N ILE A 35 -2.41 -9.78 -2.14
CA ILE A 35 -2.83 -10.25 -0.82
C ILE A 35 -4.35 -10.38 -0.86
N HIS A 36 -4.84 -11.61 -0.90
CA HIS A 36 -6.26 -11.94 -0.88
C HIS A 36 -6.73 -12.23 0.55
N THR A 37 -7.81 -11.57 0.95
CA THR A 37 -8.45 -11.77 2.25
C THR A 37 -9.95 -11.95 2.06
N GLU A 38 -10.64 -12.51 3.05
CA GLU A 38 -12.11 -12.59 3.05
C GLU A 38 -12.77 -11.21 2.89
N PHE A 39 -12.13 -10.17 3.43
CA PHE A 39 -12.65 -8.81 3.48
C PHE A 39 -12.07 -7.88 2.42
N GLY A 40 -11.42 -8.40 1.38
CA GLY A 40 -10.88 -7.61 0.29
C GLY A 40 -9.53 -8.07 -0.24
N HIS A 41 -8.90 -7.22 -1.04
CA HIS A 41 -7.57 -7.48 -1.56
C HIS A 41 -6.69 -6.23 -1.58
N CYS A 42 -5.38 -6.48 -1.51
CA CYS A 42 -4.33 -5.47 -1.63
C CYS A 42 -3.30 -5.97 -2.65
N PHE A 43 -3.16 -5.25 -3.76
CA PHE A 43 -2.15 -5.57 -4.77
C PHE A 43 -0.84 -4.88 -4.43
N VAL A 44 0.23 -5.66 -4.34
CA VAL A 44 1.58 -5.23 -3.97
C VAL A 44 2.57 -5.61 -5.07
N ARG A 45 3.47 -4.71 -5.42
CA ARG A 45 4.45 -4.90 -6.49
C ARG A 45 5.83 -4.43 -6.04
N CYS A 46 6.88 -5.17 -6.41
CA CYS A 46 8.24 -4.67 -6.45
C CYS A 46 8.71 -4.66 -7.91
N PRO A 47 8.91 -3.48 -8.53
CA PRO A 47 9.34 -3.40 -9.92
C PRO A 47 10.80 -3.86 -10.10
N VAL A 48 11.11 -4.37 -11.30
CA VAL A 48 12.47 -4.79 -11.70
C VAL A 48 13.50 -3.72 -11.35
N GLY A 49 14.60 -4.15 -10.71
CA GLY A 49 15.71 -3.26 -10.37
C GLY A 49 15.42 -2.32 -9.20
N SER A 50 14.28 -2.49 -8.53
CA SER A 50 13.93 -1.78 -7.31
C SER A 50 14.02 -2.74 -6.11
N GLN A 51 14.35 -2.19 -4.94
CA GLN A 51 14.12 -2.86 -3.65
C GLN A 51 12.85 -2.36 -2.97
N ARG A 52 12.07 -1.54 -3.68
CA ARG A 52 10.94 -0.78 -3.14
C ARG A 52 9.61 -1.47 -3.39
N PHE A 53 8.81 -1.51 -2.34
CA PHE A 53 7.49 -2.13 -2.34
C PHE A 53 6.41 -1.10 -2.66
N SER A 54 5.52 -1.43 -3.58
CA SER A 54 4.41 -0.59 -3.98
C SER A 54 3.08 -1.24 -3.68
N ILE A 55 2.28 -0.62 -2.81
CA ILE A 55 0.84 -0.90 -2.72
C ILE A 55 0.18 -0.19 -3.91
N VAL A 56 -0.32 -0.97 -4.87
CA VAL A 56 -0.79 -0.52 -6.19
C VAL A 56 -2.31 -0.40 -6.26
N SER A 57 -3.05 -1.21 -5.51
CA SER A 57 -4.49 -1.05 -5.39
C SER A 57 -4.97 -1.72 -4.10
N VAL A 58 -6.04 -1.16 -3.53
CA VAL A 58 -6.73 -1.75 -2.39
C VAL A 58 -8.22 -1.73 -2.66
N ASN A 59 -8.88 -2.85 -2.41
CA ASN A 59 -10.32 -2.96 -2.50
C ASN A 59 -10.82 -3.78 -1.32
N PHE A 60 -11.36 -3.09 -0.33
CA PHE A 60 -11.92 -3.70 0.87
C PHE A 60 -13.43 -3.85 0.75
N SER A 61 -14.00 -4.84 1.43
CA SER A 61 -15.44 -5.07 1.48
C SER A 61 -16.16 -3.87 2.12
N PRO A 62 -17.43 -3.59 1.76
CA PRO A 62 -18.18 -2.51 2.37
C PRO A 62 -18.25 -2.59 3.91
N SER A 63 -18.26 -3.79 4.49
CA SER A 63 -18.34 -4.00 5.93
C SER A 63 -17.12 -3.49 6.71
N VAL A 64 -15.95 -3.40 6.07
CA VAL A 64 -14.70 -2.96 6.72
C VAL A 64 -14.19 -1.60 6.23
N ARG A 65 -14.86 -0.98 5.24
CA ARG A 65 -14.53 0.36 4.73
C ARG A 65 -14.78 1.44 5.80
N SER A 66 -14.04 2.54 5.68
CA SER A 66 -14.13 3.71 6.58
C SER A 66 -13.82 3.42 8.05
N GLN A 67 -13.21 2.27 8.36
CA GLN A 67 -12.84 1.88 9.72
C GLN A 67 -11.38 2.18 10.07
N GLY A 68 -10.61 2.78 9.14
CA GLY A 68 -9.20 3.13 9.34
C GLY A 68 -8.19 2.06 8.94
N VAL A 69 -8.62 0.91 8.41
CA VAL A 69 -7.73 -0.22 8.06
C VAL A 69 -6.54 0.20 7.21
N LEU A 70 -6.76 0.94 6.10
CA LEU A 70 -5.65 1.35 5.25
C LEU A 70 -4.70 2.32 5.96
N THR A 71 -5.24 3.24 6.76
CA THR A 71 -4.41 4.22 7.48
C THR A 71 -3.51 3.51 8.47
N GLU A 72 -4.05 2.60 9.28
CA GLU A 72 -3.25 1.82 10.22
C GLU A 72 -2.28 0.87 9.52
N PHE A 73 -2.66 0.28 8.38
CA PHE A 73 -1.75 -0.56 7.60
C PHE A 73 -0.56 0.25 7.05
N ILE A 74 -0.81 1.45 6.52
CA ILE A 74 0.25 2.37 6.08
C ILE A 74 1.12 2.80 7.26
N ASP A 75 0.53 3.14 8.40
CA ASP A 75 1.27 3.54 9.59
C ASP A 75 2.04 2.38 10.24
N TYR A 76 1.57 1.15 10.11
CA TYR A 76 2.34 -0.05 10.44
C TYR A 76 3.60 -0.15 9.59
N VAL A 77 3.45 -0.07 8.27
CA VAL A 77 4.56 -0.13 7.31
C VAL A 77 5.58 1.00 7.56
N LYS A 78 5.10 2.22 7.87
CA LYS A 78 5.97 3.37 8.18
C LYS A 78 6.75 3.24 9.49
N ARG A 79 6.27 2.45 10.46
CA ARG A 79 6.96 2.26 11.75
C ARG A 79 8.20 1.37 11.64
N SER A 80 8.36 0.62 10.54
CA SER A 80 9.50 -0.28 10.34
C SER A 80 10.25 0.00 9.01
N PRO A 81 10.77 1.22 8.79
CA PRO A 81 11.32 1.64 7.49
C PRO A 81 12.52 0.79 7.05
N TYR A 82 13.33 0.30 8.01
CA TYR A 82 14.49 -0.56 7.74
C TYR A 82 14.10 -1.99 7.32
N HIS A 83 12.92 -2.45 7.71
CA HIS A 83 12.39 -3.75 7.31
C HIS A 83 11.92 -3.71 5.84
N TYR A 84 11.36 -2.58 5.38
CA TYR A 84 10.76 -2.51 4.05
C TYR A 84 11.59 -1.74 3.00
N ARG A 85 12.87 -1.42 3.30
CA ARG A 85 13.88 -0.76 2.44
C ARG A 85 13.30 0.11 1.29
N GLY A 86 12.65 1.20 1.70
CA GLY A 86 12.05 2.18 0.79
C GLY A 86 10.70 1.72 0.27
N ILE A 87 9.63 2.01 1.00
CA ILE A 87 8.28 1.75 0.48
C ILE A 87 7.94 2.87 -0.51
N GLU A 88 7.60 2.50 -1.75
CA GLU A 88 6.96 3.40 -2.71
C GLU A 88 5.50 2.99 -2.85
N VAL A 89 4.61 3.31 -1.91
CA VAL A 89 3.17 3.00 -2.11
C VAL A 89 2.67 3.81 -3.29
N ALA A 90 2.39 3.13 -4.40
CA ALA A 90 2.04 3.72 -5.67
C ALA A 90 0.93 2.91 -6.34
N ILE A 91 -0.31 3.28 -6.04
CA ILE A 91 -1.39 3.75 -6.93
C ILE A 91 -2.69 3.56 -6.13
N ILE A 92 -3.56 4.56 -6.14
CA ILE A 92 -4.86 4.47 -5.48
C ILE A 92 -5.91 4.81 -6.51
N GLU A 93 -6.65 3.80 -6.95
CA GLU A 93 -7.77 3.97 -7.88
C GLU A 93 -8.97 4.66 -7.23
N ASN A 94 -8.95 4.83 -5.90
CA ASN A 94 -9.98 5.51 -5.14
C ASN A 94 -9.61 6.99 -4.88
N ARG A 95 -10.23 7.91 -5.63
CA ARG A 95 -10.00 9.35 -5.49
C ARG A 95 -10.17 9.91 -4.05
N ARG A 96 -11.14 9.41 -3.27
CA ARG A 96 -11.33 9.86 -1.88
C ARG A 96 -10.18 9.42 -0.99
N LEU A 97 -9.69 8.20 -1.21
CA LEU A 97 -8.55 7.66 -0.50
C LEU A 97 -7.25 8.39 -0.87
N ALA A 98 -7.08 8.73 -2.14
CA ALA A 98 -5.96 9.57 -2.57
C ALA A 98 -5.98 10.97 -1.94
N GLN A 99 -7.17 11.60 -1.81
CA GLN A 99 -7.31 12.87 -1.09
C GLN A 99 -6.93 12.76 0.39
N HIS A 100 -7.35 11.68 1.05
CA HIS A 100 -6.97 11.41 2.44
C HIS A 100 -5.46 11.15 2.59
N LEU A 101 -4.84 10.45 1.67
CA LEU A 101 -3.38 10.28 1.71
C LEU A 101 -2.64 11.60 1.46
N LEU A 102 -3.12 12.45 0.55
CA LEU A 102 -2.55 13.78 0.35
C LEU A 102 -2.56 14.62 1.64
N SER A 103 -3.63 14.56 2.43
CA SER A 103 -3.67 15.28 3.73
C SER A 103 -2.71 14.69 4.76
N LEU A 104 -2.33 13.43 4.62
CA LEU A 104 -1.30 12.76 5.43
C LEU A 104 0.14 13.01 4.92
N GLY A 105 0.34 13.90 3.95
CA GLY A 105 1.66 14.31 3.45
C GLY A 105 2.19 13.53 2.26
N TRP A 106 1.40 12.60 1.72
CA TRP A 106 1.75 11.87 0.50
C TRP A 106 1.86 12.81 -0.71
N ARG A 107 2.75 12.53 -1.66
CA ARG A 107 2.98 13.39 -2.83
C ARG A 107 2.60 12.66 -4.11
N TYR A 108 2.22 13.38 -5.16
CA TYR A 108 2.04 12.75 -6.47
C TYR A 108 3.40 12.27 -7.04
N LYS A 109 3.44 11.07 -7.62
CA LYS A 109 4.65 10.54 -8.30
C LYS A 109 5.15 11.46 -9.40
N SER A 110 4.23 12.10 -10.12
CA SER A 110 4.55 13.01 -11.21
C SER A 110 3.66 14.25 -11.16
N LEU A 111 4.25 15.40 -11.51
CA LEU A 111 3.54 16.66 -11.71
C LEU A 111 2.46 16.54 -12.80
N PHE A 112 2.64 15.65 -13.77
CA PHE A 112 1.64 15.36 -14.79
C PHE A 112 0.37 14.74 -14.18
N THR A 113 0.52 13.77 -13.27
CA THR A 113 -0.61 13.13 -12.60
C THR A 113 -1.41 14.14 -11.74
N LYS A 114 -0.71 15.13 -11.17
CA LYS A 114 -1.29 16.25 -10.42
C LYS A 114 -2.06 17.22 -11.35
N LEU A 115 -1.48 17.60 -12.49
CA LEU A 115 -2.08 18.56 -13.44
C LEU A 115 -3.32 17.99 -14.14
N PHE A 116 -3.28 16.71 -14.52
CA PHE A 116 -4.33 16.09 -15.34
C PHE A 116 -5.48 15.45 -14.57
N ARG A 117 -5.55 15.63 -13.23
CA ARG A 117 -6.59 15.05 -12.35
C ARG A 117 -6.92 13.59 -12.74
N SER A 118 -5.87 12.78 -12.90
CA SER A 118 -5.99 11.39 -13.36
C SER A 118 -7.14 10.68 -12.65
N LYS A 119 -7.88 9.83 -13.37
CA LYS A 119 -8.87 8.95 -12.74
C LYS A 119 -8.21 8.05 -11.68
N THR A 120 -6.92 7.77 -11.85
CA THR A 120 -6.06 6.98 -10.97
C THR A 120 -4.84 7.82 -10.54
N PRO A 121 -4.96 8.62 -9.47
CA PRO A 121 -3.83 9.37 -8.94
C PRO A 121 -2.76 8.44 -8.35
N THR A 122 -1.53 8.51 -8.87
CA THR A 122 -0.37 7.85 -8.26
C THR A 122 0.23 8.76 -7.21
N LEU A 123 0.15 8.35 -5.95
CA LEU A 123 0.88 8.97 -4.85
C LEU A 123 2.16 8.17 -4.58
N VAL A 124 3.16 8.82 -3.99
CA VAL A 124 4.45 8.29 -3.56
C VAL A 124 4.83 9.05 -2.30
N GLN A 125 5.39 8.33 -1.34
CA GLN A 125 6.07 8.92 -0.20
C GLN A 125 7.31 8.06 0.05
N ASP A 126 8.50 8.66 -0.13
CA ASP A 126 9.75 8.02 0.27
C ASP A 126 9.84 8.11 1.81
N PHE A 127 10.14 6.98 2.47
CA PHE A 127 10.39 6.88 3.91
C PHE A 127 11.81 6.38 4.16
#